data_AF-A0A6A9SXK7-F1
#
_entry.id   AF-A0A6A9SXK7-F1
#
_cell.length_a   1.000
_cell.length_b   1.000
_cell.length_c   1.000
_cell.angle_alpha   90.00
_cell.angle_beta   90.00
_cell.angle_gamma   90.00
#
_symmetry.space_group_name_H-M   'P 1'
#
loop_
_entity.id
_entity.type
_entity.pdbx_description
1 polymer ?
#
loop_
_entity_poly.entity_id
_entity_poly.type
_entity_poly.pdbx_seq_one_letter_code
_entity_poly.pdbx_strand_id
1 'polypeptide(L)'
;MAGPEELTDISGITETKAENLSEAGYDSIEALKGASEDDLTAVDGIGTALAGRIQAALGDLEDDEADEAESEESESDEADAEEDPLADYDDLTDISGVGDAKADSLREAGFESVEDVARASQDELAEVNGVGNALAARIKADVGGLEVSEEATGEVEEDEPETDEAKDEDVETELQPRGLTEKTPDLDENTERLLTQRKRVGKPQFNRQDYHKKKRTPTSWRKPRGGLSKQRRGHKGKGPKVEAGFRSPKAARGLHPSGFEEVRVHNVDDLDGVDGDTEAVRIASKVGSRKRERIEEAAEDADIRVLNPTYVEVEVSE
;
A
#
# COMPACT_ATOMS: atom_id res chain seq x y z
N MET A 1 -37.00 20.21 4.99
CA MET A 1 -35.95 20.83 4.19
C MET A 1 -34.70 20.77 5.04
N ALA A 2 -33.97 19.66 4.93
CA ALA A 2 -32.65 19.54 5.52
C ALA A 2 -31.76 20.59 4.83
N GLY A 3 -31.01 21.35 5.62
CA GLY A 3 -30.13 22.39 5.10
C GLY A 3 -28.81 21.79 4.62
N PRO A 4 -28.00 22.56 3.87
CA PRO A 4 -26.66 22.13 3.41
C PRO A 4 -25.66 21.86 4.55
N GLU A 5 -26.07 22.00 5.81
CA GLU A 5 -25.24 21.81 7.00
C GLU A 5 -24.82 20.33 7.17
N GLU A 6 -25.72 19.37 6.90
CA GLU A 6 -25.41 17.93 7.05
C GLU A 6 -24.36 17.44 6.04
N LEU A 7 -24.22 18.11 4.89
CA LEU A 7 -23.22 17.76 3.88
C LEU A 7 -21.81 18.25 4.26
N THR A 8 -21.71 19.26 5.13
CA THR A 8 -20.41 19.81 5.56
C THR A 8 -19.70 18.93 6.60
N ASP A 9 -20.42 17.99 7.21
CA ASP A 9 -19.85 17.02 8.14
C ASP A 9 -18.95 15.99 7.42
N ILE A 10 -19.12 15.83 6.10
CA ILE A 10 -18.26 14.98 5.28
C ILE A 10 -16.92 15.69 5.02
N SER A 11 -15.84 15.06 5.46
CA SER A 11 -14.47 15.58 5.35
C SER A 11 -14.12 15.99 3.90
N GLY A 12 -13.88 17.29 3.71
CA GLY A 12 -13.44 17.86 2.44
C GLY A 12 -14.55 18.48 1.58
N ILE A 13 -15.80 18.43 2.03
CA ILE A 13 -16.90 19.24 1.50
C ILE A 13 -16.85 20.61 2.19
N THR A 14 -16.68 21.67 1.40
CA THR A 14 -16.78 23.07 1.86
C THR A 14 -18.20 23.57 1.63
N GLU A 15 -18.66 24.61 2.33
CA GLU A 15 -19.99 25.22 2.15
C GLU A 15 -20.38 25.42 0.67
N THR A 16 -19.49 26.03 -0.13
CA THR A 16 -19.72 26.22 -1.59
C THR A 16 -19.92 24.93 -2.39
N LYS A 17 -19.35 23.81 -1.95
CA LYS A 17 -19.51 22.50 -2.59
C LYS A 17 -20.76 21.78 -2.10
N ALA A 18 -21.12 21.96 -0.83
CA ALA A 18 -22.39 21.50 -0.30
C ALA A 18 -23.56 22.20 -1.01
N GLU A 19 -23.44 23.50 -1.28
CA GLU A 19 -24.40 24.26 -2.10
C GLU A 19 -24.51 23.66 -3.52
N ASN A 20 -23.39 23.45 -4.21
CA ASN A 20 -23.39 22.85 -5.55
C ASN A 20 -23.99 21.42 -5.58
N LEU A 21 -23.75 20.61 -4.55
CA LEU A 21 -24.34 19.27 -4.41
C LEU A 21 -25.85 19.33 -4.18
N SER A 22 -26.32 20.27 -3.34
CA SER A 22 -27.74 20.50 -3.12
C SER A 22 -28.45 21.01 -4.39
N GLU A 23 -27.80 21.87 -5.18
CA GLU A 23 -28.32 22.35 -6.47
C GLU A 23 -28.41 21.22 -7.52
N ALA A 24 -27.53 20.22 -7.42
CA ALA A 24 -27.54 19.03 -8.26
C ALA A 24 -28.56 17.95 -7.81
N GLY A 25 -29.27 18.18 -6.69
CA GLY A 25 -30.29 17.26 -6.16
C GLY A 25 -29.76 16.25 -5.12
N TYR A 26 -28.55 16.47 -4.60
CA TYR A 26 -27.97 15.70 -3.49
C TYR A 26 -28.05 16.51 -2.20
N ASP A 27 -29.26 16.80 -1.72
CA ASP A 27 -29.50 17.63 -0.54
C ASP A 27 -29.40 16.90 0.80
N SER A 28 -29.18 15.58 0.80
CA SER A 28 -29.00 14.77 2.01
C SER A 28 -27.89 13.71 1.86
N ILE A 29 -27.40 13.21 3.00
CA ILE A 29 -26.44 12.10 3.06
C ILE A 29 -27.01 10.85 2.37
N GLU A 30 -28.30 10.56 2.54
CA GLU A 30 -29.00 9.46 1.87
C GLU A 30 -29.01 9.61 0.34
N ALA A 31 -29.21 10.84 -0.15
CA ALA A 31 -29.15 11.12 -1.58
C ALA A 31 -27.74 10.90 -2.16
N LEU A 32 -26.69 11.21 -1.38
CA LEU A 32 -25.30 10.93 -1.76
C LEU A 32 -24.96 9.43 -1.74
N LYS A 33 -25.53 8.65 -0.83
CA LYS A 33 -25.33 7.18 -0.76
C LYS A 33 -25.83 6.48 -2.04
N GLY A 34 -26.92 6.97 -2.63
CA GLY A 34 -27.46 6.43 -3.89
C GLY A 34 -26.77 6.92 -5.16
N ALA A 35 -25.81 7.85 -5.06
CA ALA A 35 -25.17 8.48 -6.20
C ALA A 35 -23.96 7.66 -6.71
N SER A 36 -23.85 7.49 -8.04
CA SER A 36 -22.66 6.90 -8.63
C SER A 36 -21.48 7.88 -8.61
N GLU A 37 -20.24 7.37 -8.67
CA GLU A 37 -19.04 8.21 -8.73
C GLU A 37 -19.09 9.16 -9.94
N ASP A 38 -19.59 8.66 -11.08
CA ASP A 38 -19.77 9.45 -12.30
C ASP A 38 -20.74 10.62 -12.09
N ASP A 39 -21.86 10.40 -11.39
CA ASP A 39 -22.84 11.45 -11.12
C ASP A 39 -22.28 12.54 -10.20
N LEU A 40 -21.49 12.16 -9.20
CA LEU A 40 -20.84 13.12 -8.29
C LEU A 40 -19.78 13.95 -9.01
N THR A 41 -19.04 13.37 -9.96
CA THR A 41 -18.04 14.13 -10.75
C THR A 41 -18.64 15.09 -11.77
N ALA A 42 -19.93 14.95 -12.09
CA ALA A 42 -20.66 15.90 -12.93
C ALA A 42 -20.96 17.23 -12.22
N VAL A 43 -20.88 17.25 -10.88
CA VAL A 43 -21.12 18.44 -10.06
C VAL A 43 -19.92 19.37 -10.05
N ASP A 44 -20.15 20.66 -10.31
CA ASP A 44 -19.08 21.66 -10.37
C ASP A 44 -18.31 21.74 -9.05
N GLY A 45 -16.99 21.56 -9.12
CA GLY A 45 -16.10 21.59 -7.96
C GLY A 45 -15.90 20.23 -7.25
N ILE A 46 -16.57 19.17 -7.69
CA ILE A 46 -16.34 17.79 -7.25
C ILE A 46 -15.48 17.07 -8.31
N GLY A 47 -14.21 16.83 -8.01
CA GLY A 47 -13.34 16.02 -8.86
C GLY A 47 -13.39 14.54 -8.48
N THR A 48 -12.87 13.65 -9.33
CA THR A 48 -12.80 12.19 -9.09
C THR A 48 -12.23 11.83 -7.71
N ALA A 49 -11.14 12.50 -7.31
CA ALA A 49 -10.51 12.28 -5.99
C ALA A 49 -11.35 12.76 -4.80
N LEU A 50 -12.34 13.63 -5.00
CA LEU A 50 -13.28 14.02 -3.96
C LEU A 50 -14.53 13.12 -3.99
N ALA A 51 -15.04 12.77 -5.17
CA ALA A 51 -16.14 11.83 -5.34
C ALA A 51 -15.83 10.47 -4.68
N GLY A 52 -14.66 9.88 -4.95
CA GLY A 52 -14.25 8.64 -4.30
C GLY A 52 -14.06 8.75 -2.78
N ARG A 53 -13.65 9.93 -2.27
CA ARG A 53 -13.55 10.15 -0.81
C ARG A 53 -14.92 10.30 -0.14
N ILE A 54 -15.88 10.90 -0.83
CA ILE A 54 -17.26 11.01 -0.35
C ILE A 54 -17.88 9.61 -0.26
N GLN A 55 -17.74 8.78 -1.31
CA GLN A 55 -18.23 7.40 -1.27
C GLN A 55 -17.55 6.56 -0.19
N ALA A 56 -16.22 6.66 -0.02
CA ALA A 56 -15.51 5.94 1.03
C ALA A 56 -15.97 6.36 2.44
N ALA A 57 -16.14 7.67 2.69
CA ALA A 57 -16.61 8.18 3.97
C ALA A 57 -18.08 7.80 4.28
N LEU A 58 -18.89 7.54 3.24
CA LEU A 58 -20.27 7.10 3.38
C LEU A 58 -20.39 5.58 3.57
N GLY A 59 -19.44 4.79 3.04
CA GLY A 59 -19.35 3.34 3.27
C GLY A 59 -18.83 2.99 4.67
N ASP A 60 -17.86 3.77 5.19
CA ASP A 60 -17.36 3.61 6.58
C ASP A 60 -18.43 3.88 7.65
N LEU A 61 -19.53 4.56 7.30
CA LEU A 61 -20.67 4.79 8.19
C LEU A 61 -21.63 3.59 8.29
N GLU A 62 -21.38 2.51 7.53
CA GLU A 62 -22.16 1.25 7.60
C GLU A 62 -21.48 0.17 8.44
N ASP A 63 -20.22 0.35 8.84
CA ASP A 63 -19.48 -0.60 9.68
C ASP A 63 -19.50 -0.26 11.19
N ASP A 64 -20.06 0.90 11.59
CA ASP A 64 -20.15 1.36 12.99
C ASP A 64 -21.54 1.13 13.66
N GLU A 65 -22.49 0.51 12.96
CA GLU A 65 -23.81 0.08 13.53
C GLU A 65 -24.07 -1.42 13.37
N ALA A 66 -23.01 -2.24 13.35
CA ALA A 66 -23.14 -3.71 13.30
C ALA A 66 -22.31 -4.41 14.40
N ASP A 67 -22.45 -3.97 15.64
CA ASP A 67 -22.23 -4.86 16.79
C ASP A 67 -23.13 -4.43 17.95
N GLU A 68 -23.74 -5.40 18.65
CA GLU A 68 -24.80 -5.31 19.67
C GLU A 68 -26.27 -5.36 19.18
N ALA A 69 -26.79 -6.56 18.91
CA ALA A 69 -27.87 -7.17 19.72
C ALA A 69 -28.38 -8.49 19.10
N GLU A 70 -28.33 -9.57 19.89
CA GLU A 70 -29.09 -10.79 19.64
C GLU A 70 -30.62 -10.54 19.68
N SER A 71 -31.34 -11.43 18.98
CA SER A 71 -32.61 -12.06 19.36
C SER A 71 -33.88 -11.78 18.51
N GLU A 72 -34.49 -12.91 18.13
CA GLU A 72 -35.90 -13.20 17.77
C GLU A 72 -36.42 -12.96 16.33
N GLU A 73 -36.60 -14.11 15.65
CA GLU A 73 -37.68 -14.57 14.75
C GLU A 73 -38.65 -13.57 14.10
N SER A 74 -38.84 -13.67 12.77
CA SER A 74 -40.05 -14.31 12.19
C SER A 74 -40.09 -14.23 10.65
N GLU A 75 -40.26 -15.42 10.08
CA GLU A 75 -41.03 -15.84 8.89
C GLU A 75 -41.36 -14.85 7.76
N SER A 76 -41.02 -15.28 6.54
CA SER A 76 -42.04 -15.57 5.53
C SER A 76 -41.53 -16.58 4.49
N ASP A 77 -42.15 -17.77 4.48
CA ASP A 77 -42.32 -18.73 3.38
C ASP A 77 -42.36 -18.10 1.97
N GLU A 78 -41.70 -18.74 1.00
CA GLU A 78 -42.39 -19.33 -0.17
C GLU A 78 -41.62 -20.57 -0.66
N ALA A 79 -42.33 -21.70 -0.66
CA ALA A 79 -41.93 -22.93 -1.35
C ALA A 79 -42.36 -22.83 -2.82
N ASP A 80 -41.42 -22.98 -3.75
CA ASP A 80 -41.73 -23.25 -5.16
C ASP A 80 -41.10 -24.58 -5.60
N ALA A 81 -41.79 -25.21 -6.54
CA ALA A 81 -41.79 -26.62 -6.82
C ALA A 81 -40.53 -27.07 -7.55
N GLU A 82 -40.17 -28.35 -7.36
CA GLU A 82 -39.06 -29.01 -8.05
C GLU A 82 -39.18 -28.90 -9.58
N GLU A 83 -38.39 -28.01 -10.17
CA GLU A 83 -37.85 -28.22 -11.52
C GLU A 83 -36.79 -29.32 -11.40
N ASP A 84 -37.05 -30.48 -12.00
CA ASP A 84 -36.06 -31.55 -12.15
C ASP A 84 -34.83 -30.99 -12.88
N PRO A 85 -33.69 -30.77 -12.19
CA PRO A 85 -32.53 -30.07 -12.75
C PRO A 85 -31.80 -30.89 -13.82
N LEU A 86 -32.29 -32.10 -14.13
CA LEU A 86 -31.78 -32.98 -15.17
C LEU A 86 -32.56 -32.91 -16.48
N ALA A 87 -33.62 -32.10 -16.58
CA ALA A 87 -34.46 -31.99 -17.78
C ALA A 87 -33.74 -31.43 -19.02
N ASP A 88 -32.57 -30.80 -18.86
CA ASP A 88 -31.79 -30.20 -19.93
C ASP A 88 -30.74 -31.15 -20.57
N TYR A 89 -30.63 -32.40 -20.10
CA TYR A 89 -29.67 -33.38 -20.64
C TYR A 89 -30.38 -34.64 -21.17
N ASP A 90 -30.45 -34.78 -22.50
CA ASP A 90 -31.09 -35.93 -23.16
C ASP A 90 -30.11 -37.09 -23.36
N ASP A 91 -28.81 -36.83 -23.55
CA ASP A 91 -27.76 -37.83 -23.73
C ASP A 91 -26.48 -37.49 -22.94
N LEU A 92 -25.67 -38.50 -22.63
CA LEU A 92 -24.37 -38.33 -21.95
C LEU A 92 -23.41 -37.39 -22.70
N THR A 93 -23.57 -37.24 -24.01
CA THR A 93 -22.78 -36.33 -24.83
C THR A 93 -23.12 -34.85 -24.62
N ASP A 94 -24.25 -34.55 -23.98
CA ASP A 94 -24.63 -33.17 -23.62
C ASP A 94 -23.83 -32.65 -22.42
N ILE A 95 -23.16 -33.53 -21.67
CA ILE A 95 -22.31 -33.17 -20.53
C ILE A 95 -21.01 -32.51 -21.03
N SER A 96 -20.66 -31.38 -20.43
CA SER A 96 -19.50 -30.58 -20.78
C SER A 96 -18.18 -31.37 -20.70
N GLY A 97 -17.62 -31.68 -21.88
CA GLY A 97 -16.35 -32.40 -22.01
C GLY A 97 -16.48 -33.90 -22.27
N VAL A 98 -17.70 -34.44 -22.38
CA VAL A 98 -17.98 -35.82 -22.78
C VAL A 98 -18.34 -35.86 -24.27
N GLY A 99 -17.41 -36.34 -25.10
CA GLY A 99 -17.70 -36.64 -26.52
C GLY A 99 -18.15 -38.09 -26.71
N ASP A 100 -18.57 -38.47 -27.93
CA ASP A 100 -19.11 -39.81 -28.26
C ASP A 100 -18.26 -40.97 -27.70
N ALA A 101 -16.94 -40.91 -27.91
CA ALA A 101 -16.02 -41.96 -27.46
C ALA A 101 -15.96 -42.10 -25.92
N LYS A 102 -16.19 -41.00 -25.19
CA LYS A 102 -16.21 -40.99 -23.72
C LYS A 102 -17.58 -41.39 -23.19
N ALA A 103 -18.65 -40.98 -23.86
CA ALA A 103 -20.00 -41.45 -23.58
C ALA A 103 -20.08 -42.98 -23.76
N ASP A 104 -19.47 -43.54 -24.81
CA ASP A 104 -19.40 -45.00 -24.99
C ASP A 104 -18.62 -45.70 -23.87
N SER A 105 -17.54 -45.08 -23.38
CA SER A 105 -16.76 -45.62 -22.26
C SER A 105 -17.55 -45.58 -20.95
N LEU A 106 -18.36 -44.53 -20.72
CA LEU A 106 -19.25 -44.41 -19.57
C LEU A 106 -20.40 -45.44 -19.64
N ARG A 107 -20.99 -45.66 -20.81
CA ARG A 107 -22.00 -46.72 -21.04
C ARG A 107 -21.42 -48.11 -20.83
N GLU A 108 -20.21 -48.38 -21.31
CA GLU A 108 -19.52 -49.67 -21.09
C GLU A 108 -19.20 -49.91 -19.61
N ALA A 109 -18.96 -48.85 -18.84
CA ALA A 109 -18.80 -48.89 -17.40
C ALA A 109 -20.13 -49.00 -16.62
N GLY A 110 -21.28 -48.94 -17.30
CA GLY A 110 -22.61 -49.11 -16.70
C GLY A 110 -23.34 -47.81 -16.34
N PHE A 111 -22.80 -46.65 -16.69
CA PHE A 111 -23.49 -45.36 -16.55
C PHE A 111 -24.21 -45.06 -17.88
N GLU A 112 -25.44 -45.54 -18.01
CA GLU A 112 -26.20 -45.46 -19.27
C GLU A 112 -26.97 -44.14 -19.41
N SER A 113 -27.24 -43.44 -18.31
CA SER A 113 -27.95 -42.16 -18.27
C SER A 113 -27.21 -41.09 -17.47
N VAL A 114 -27.56 -39.81 -17.72
CA VAL A 114 -27.01 -38.66 -17.00
C VAL A 114 -27.33 -38.75 -15.50
N GLU A 115 -28.48 -39.33 -15.14
CA GLU A 115 -28.89 -39.59 -13.77
C GLU A 115 -27.98 -40.62 -13.07
N ASP A 116 -27.48 -41.63 -13.81
CA ASP A 116 -26.53 -42.61 -13.27
C ASP A 116 -25.17 -41.96 -12.95
N VAL A 117 -24.71 -41.06 -13.83
CA VAL A 117 -23.50 -40.25 -13.60
C VAL A 117 -23.69 -39.26 -12.44
N ALA A 118 -24.90 -38.71 -12.29
CA ALA A 118 -25.27 -37.84 -11.18
C ALA A 118 -25.26 -38.57 -9.82
N ARG A 119 -25.48 -39.89 -9.79
CA ARG A 119 -25.40 -40.70 -8.57
C ARG A 119 -24.02 -41.30 -8.31
N ALA A 120 -23.22 -41.53 -9.34
CA ALA A 120 -21.89 -42.13 -9.22
C ALA A 120 -20.91 -41.22 -8.48
N SER A 121 -20.07 -41.75 -7.60
CA SER A 121 -19.02 -40.95 -6.94
C SER A 121 -17.96 -40.46 -7.94
N GLN A 122 -17.23 -39.41 -7.60
CA GLN A 122 -16.17 -38.88 -8.46
C GLN A 122 -15.10 -39.95 -8.75
N ASP A 123 -14.79 -40.80 -7.78
CA ASP A 123 -13.79 -41.86 -7.93
C ASP A 123 -14.28 -42.97 -8.87
N GLU A 124 -15.54 -43.38 -8.78
CA GLU A 124 -16.14 -44.34 -9.71
C GLU A 124 -16.13 -43.82 -11.16
N LEU A 125 -16.37 -42.53 -11.36
CA LEU A 125 -16.26 -41.90 -12.68
C LEU A 125 -14.80 -41.80 -13.14
N ALA A 126 -13.86 -41.60 -12.22
CA ALA A 126 -12.44 -41.48 -12.52
C ALA A 126 -11.78 -42.82 -12.91
N GLU A 127 -12.36 -43.94 -12.49
CA GLU A 127 -11.91 -45.29 -12.87
C GLU A 127 -12.29 -45.65 -14.31
N VAL A 128 -13.24 -44.92 -14.92
CA VAL A 128 -13.67 -45.16 -16.30
C VAL A 128 -12.55 -44.81 -17.27
N ASN A 129 -12.30 -45.70 -18.24
CA ASN A 129 -11.16 -45.59 -19.14
C ASN A 129 -11.11 -44.23 -19.88
N GLY A 130 -10.21 -43.38 -19.38
CA GLY A 130 -9.93 -42.07 -19.92
C GLY A 130 -10.89 -40.95 -19.47
N VAL A 131 -11.73 -41.19 -18.46
CA VAL A 131 -12.29 -40.13 -17.62
C VAL A 131 -11.39 -40.05 -16.40
N GLY A 132 -10.36 -39.19 -16.41
CA GLY A 132 -9.47 -39.05 -15.24
C GLY A 132 -10.09 -38.16 -14.16
N ASN A 133 -9.48 -38.09 -12.96
CA ASN A 133 -9.98 -37.31 -11.80
C ASN A 133 -10.42 -35.88 -12.18
N ALA A 134 -9.67 -35.20 -13.04
CA ALA A 134 -9.99 -33.84 -13.49
C ALA A 134 -11.25 -33.75 -14.36
N LEU A 135 -11.50 -34.75 -15.22
CA LEU A 135 -12.72 -34.80 -16.05
C LEU A 135 -13.90 -35.29 -15.21
N ALA A 136 -13.69 -36.27 -14.33
CA ALA A 136 -14.71 -36.76 -13.39
C ALA A 136 -15.24 -35.62 -12.51
N ALA A 137 -14.36 -34.81 -11.91
CA ALA A 137 -14.75 -33.64 -11.13
C ALA A 137 -15.56 -32.63 -11.96
N ARG A 138 -15.18 -32.42 -13.23
CA ARG A 138 -15.89 -31.50 -14.14
C ARG A 138 -17.28 -32.00 -14.50
N ILE A 139 -17.40 -33.28 -14.85
CA ILE A 139 -18.67 -33.96 -15.13
C ILE A 139 -19.59 -33.86 -13.91
N LYS A 140 -19.03 -34.12 -12.72
CA LYS A 140 -19.80 -34.09 -11.47
C LYS A 140 -20.29 -32.68 -11.11
N ALA A 141 -19.49 -31.66 -11.39
CA ALA A 141 -19.89 -30.26 -11.23
C ALA A 141 -20.98 -29.83 -12.23
N ASP A 142 -20.94 -30.35 -13.45
CA ASP A 142 -21.89 -30.03 -14.53
C ASP A 142 -23.27 -30.65 -14.30
N VAL A 143 -23.30 -31.90 -13.80
CA VAL A 143 -24.53 -32.65 -13.49
C VAL A 143 -24.96 -32.42 -12.02
N GLY A 144 -24.35 -31.47 -11.31
CA GLY A 144 -24.82 -30.95 -10.02
C GLY A 144 -24.60 -31.83 -8.78
N GLY A 145 -23.81 -32.92 -8.86
CA GLY A 145 -23.62 -33.84 -7.75
C GLY A 145 -22.33 -33.62 -6.96
N LEU A 146 -22.07 -32.44 -6.42
CA LEU A 146 -20.83 -32.22 -5.66
C LEU A 146 -20.95 -32.82 -4.23
N GLU A 147 -20.77 -34.14 -4.10
CA GLU A 147 -20.62 -34.81 -2.81
C GLU A 147 -19.14 -34.72 -2.38
N VAL A 148 -18.85 -33.78 -1.49
CA VAL A 148 -17.54 -33.70 -0.81
C VAL A 148 -17.52 -34.81 0.25
N SER A 149 -16.85 -35.93 -0.05
CA SER A 149 -16.54 -36.94 0.97
C SER A 149 -15.17 -36.64 1.57
N GLU A 150 -15.12 -36.50 2.90
CA GLU A 150 -13.93 -36.12 3.70
C GLU A 150 -12.94 -37.29 3.94
N GLU A 151 -13.03 -38.40 3.21
CA GLU A 151 -12.29 -39.62 3.58
C GLU A 151 -11.49 -40.22 2.42
N ALA A 152 -10.43 -39.53 2.00
CA ALA A 152 -9.36 -40.13 1.17
C ALA A 152 -8.02 -39.40 1.33
N THR A 153 -7.45 -39.39 2.54
CA THR A 153 -6.01 -39.15 2.74
C THR A 153 -5.31 -40.49 2.92
N GLY A 154 -4.93 -41.11 1.79
CA GLY A 154 -4.07 -42.29 1.76
C GLY A 154 -2.61 -41.93 2.07
N GLU A 155 -1.99 -42.73 2.94
CA GLU A 155 -0.61 -42.68 3.41
C GLU A 155 0.42 -42.43 2.30
N VAL A 156 1.25 -41.39 2.47
CA VAL A 156 2.57 -41.27 1.84
C VAL A 156 3.56 -40.90 2.95
N GLU A 157 4.32 -41.90 3.41
CA GLU A 157 5.61 -41.66 4.07
C GLU A 157 6.61 -41.17 3.00
N GLU A 158 7.15 -39.96 3.15
CA GLU A 158 8.59 -39.64 3.12
C GLU A 158 8.83 -38.11 3.23
N ASP A 159 9.62 -37.74 4.25
CA ASP A 159 10.29 -36.46 4.53
C ASP A 159 9.42 -35.22 4.83
N GLU A 160 9.07 -35.05 6.11
CA GLU A 160 8.76 -33.76 6.71
C GLU A 160 10.04 -32.89 6.76
N PRO A 161 10.08 -31.70 6.13
CA PRO A 161 10.78 -30.61 6.78
C PRO A 161 9.94 -30.25 8.01
N GLU A 162 10.48 -30.44 9.21
CA GLU A 162 9.97 -29.79 10.42
C GLU A 162 9.85 -28.29 10.13
N THR A 163 8.65 -27.89 9.75
CA THR A 163 8.24 -26.52 9.78
C THR A 163 7.69 -26.40 11.19
N ASP A 164 8.56 -26.00 12.10
CA ASP A 164 8.15 -25.35 13.34
C ASP A 164 7.20 -24.22 12.92
N GLU A 165 5.90 -24.54 12.80
CA GLU A 165 4.82 -23.56 12.88
C GLU A 165 4.81 -23.11 14.34
N ALA A 166 5.82 -22.30 14.67
CA ALA A 166 5.79 -21.43 15.80
C ALA A 166 4.48 -20.67 15.67
N LYS A 167 3.58 -20.91 16.62
CA LYS A 167 2.40 -20.10 16.84
C LYS A 167 2.86 -18.66 16.80
N ASP A 168 2.44 -17.91 15.79
CA ASP A 168 2.48 -16.46 15.79
C ASP A 168 1.59 -16.02 16.96
N GLU A 169 2.15 -15.99 18.17
CA GLU A 169 1.64 -15.12 19.21
C GLU A 169 1.67 -13.73 18.58
N ASP A 170 0.56 -12.99 18.61
CA ASP A 170 0.50 -11.60 18.16
C ASP A 170 1.43 -10.74 19.03
N VAL A 171 2.75 -10.85 18.84
CA VAL A 171 3.76 -10.05 19.51
C VAL A 171 3.78 -8.68 18.84
N GLU A 172 3.62 -7.64 19.64
CA GLU A 172 3.69 -6.26 19.15
C GLU A 172 5.07 -6.00 18.54
N THR A 173 5.13 -5.66 17.26
CA THR A 173 6.38 -5.34 16.55
C THR A 173 6.49 -3.83 16.32
N GLU A 174 7.70 -3.29 16.44
CA GLU A 174 8.00 -1.88 16.16
C GLU A 174 9.15 -1.70 15.17
N LEU A 175 9.13 -0.60 14.40
CA LEU A 175 10.18 -0.27 13.43
C LEU A 175 11.37 0.41 14.10
N GLN A 176 12.49 -0.30 14.21
CA GLN A 176 13.75 0.23 14.75
C GLN A 176 14.79 0.46 13.65
N PRO A 177 15.57 1.56 13.70
CA PRO A 177 16.67 1.79 12.77
C PRO A 177 17.87 0.89 13.10
N ARG A 178 18.55 0.36 12.07
CA ARG A 178 19.83 -0.32 12.26
C ARG A 178 20.95 0.65 12.67
N GLY A 179 21.90 0.16 13.47
CA GLY A 179 23.14 0.86 13.82
C GLY A 179 22.99 2.02 14.83
N LEU A 180 24.10 2.72 15.04
CA LEU A 180 24.28 3.74 16.08
C LEU A 180 23.62 5.09 15.76
N THR A 181 22.29 5.12 15.66
CA THR A 181 21.52 6.31 15.26
C THR A 181 21.67 7.49 16.23
N GLU A 182 21.84 7.25 17.52
CA GLU A 182 21.95 8.31 18.53
C GLU A 182 23.38 8.81 18.76
N LYS A 183 24.40 8.22 18.11
CA LYS A 183 25.79 8.64 18.27
C LYS A 183 25.96 10.11 17.87
N THR A 184 26.70 10.86 18.69
CA THR A 184 26.98 12.30 18.50
C THR A 184 28.50 12.48 18.44
N PRO A 185 29.02 13.39 17.60
CA PRO A 185 30.47 13.54 17.44
C PRO A 185 31.11 14.32 18.59
N ASP A 186 32.40 14.06 18.80
CA ASP A 186 33.23 14.84 19.71
C ASP A 186 33.80 16.06 18.98
N LEU A 187 33.17 17.23 19.18
CA LEU A 187 33.57 18.48 18.52
C LEU A 187 34.37 19.40 19.44
N ASP A 188 35.30 20.18 18.87
CA ASP A 188 35.95 21.25 19.59
C ASP A 188 34.97 22.39 19.95
N GLU A 189 35.18 23.04 21.10
CA GLU A 189 34.29 24.09 21.63
C GLU A 189 34.02 25.21 20.61
N ASN A 190 35.01 25.54 19.77
CA ASN A 190 34.86 26.60 18.77
C ASN A 190 33.96 26.13 17.62
N THR A 191 34.16 24.91 17.12
CA THR A 191 33.33 24.30 16.08
C THR A 191 31.89 24.12 16.55
N GLU A 192 31.68 23.64 17.77
CA GLU A 192 30.34 23.50 18.35
C GLU A 192 29.63 24.87 18.46
N ARG A 193 30.33 25.89 18.97
CA ARG A 193 29.82 27.26 19.02
C ARG A 193 29.46 27.80 17.63
N LEU A 194 30.30 27.56 16.62
CA LEU A 194 30.07 28.00 15.25
C LEU A 194 28.95 27.21 14.56
N LEU A 195 28.78 25.93 14.89
CA LEU A 195 27.67 25.10 14.43
C LEU A 195 26.33 25.63 14.97
N THR A 196 26.31 25.95 16.27
CA THR A 196 25.16 26.59 16.91
C THR A 196 24.87 27.97 16.30
N GLN A 197 25.91 28.77 16.04
CA GLN A 197 25.76 30.06 15.33
C GLN A 197 25.15 29.87 13.94
N ARG A 198 25.60 28.86 13.18
CA ARG A 198 25.06 28.53 11.85
C ARG A 198 23.58 28.18 11.91
N LYS A 199 23.18 27.34 12.87
CA LYS A 199 21.78 26.94 13.10
C LYS A 199 20.91 28.16 13.46
N ARG A 200 21.40 29.03 14.34
CA ARG A 200 20.69 30.23 14.80
C ARG A 200 20.52 31.30 13.72
N VAL A 201 21.58 31.59 12.95
CA VAL A 201 21.55 32.64 11.93
C VAL A 201 20.81 32.18 10.67
N GLY A 202 21.01 30.92 10.27
CA GLY A 202 20.42 30.36 9.06
C GLY A 202 20.87 31.09 7.78
N LYS A 203 20.07 30.94 6.72
CA LYS A 203 20.27 31.62 5.44
C LYS A 203 18.93 31.90 4.77
N PRO A 204 18.82 32.95 3.94
CA PRO A 204 17.67 33.14 3.07
C PRO A 204 17.49 31.94 2.11
N GLN A 205 16.27 31.76 1.60
CA GLN A 205 15.97 30.67 0.66
C GLN A 205 16.74 30.77 -0.68
N PHE A 206 17.16 31.98 -1.07
CA PHE A 206 17.84 32.25 -2.35
C PHE A 206 17.11 31.68 -3.58
N ASN A 207 15.79 31.82 -3.62
CA ASN A 207 14.99 31.49 -4.80
C ASN A 207 15.15 32.56 -5.90
N ARG A 208 15.04 32.16 -7.17
CA ARG A 208 15.04 33.07 -8.32
C ARG A 208 13.97 34.15 -8.18
N GLN A 209 14.25 35.40 -8.58
CA GLN A 209 13.22 36.45 -8.58
C GLN A 209 11.94 36.02 -9.32
N ASP A 210 10.79 36.35 -8.74
CA ASP A 210 9.46 36.12 -9.31
C ASP A 210 9.14 34.65 -9.67
N TYR A 211 9.84 33.67 -9.09
CA TYR A 211 9.56 32.23 -9.30
C TYR A 211 8.10 31.88 -8.96
N HIS A 212 7.59 32.41 -7.84
CA HIS A 212 6.21 32.20 -7.38
C HIS A 212 5.15 32.79 -8.32
N LYS A 213 5.50 33.71 -9.23
CA LYS A 213 4.53 34.35 -10.14
C LYS A 213 4.24 33.54 -11.39
N LYS A 214 5.14 32.63 -11.79
CA LYS A 214 5.06 31.89 -13.06
C LYS A 214 5.58 30.47 -12.88
N LYS A 215 4.72 29.47 -13.08
CA LYS A 215 5.06 28.04 -13.00
C LYS A 215 6.28 27.64 -13.85
N ARG A 216 6.43 28.22 -15.05
CA ARG A 216 7.61 28.00 -15.92
C ARG A 216 8.94 28.52 -15.36
N THR A 217 8.92 29.30 -14.28
CA THR A 217 10.11 29.87 -13.67
C THR A 217 10.48 29.04 -12.44
N PRO A 218 11.54 28.22 -12.51
CA PRO A 218 11.93 27.37 -11.39
C PRO A 218 12.47 28.19 -10.22
N THR A 219 12.47 27.57 -9.03
CA THR A 219 13.04 28.09 -7.78
C THR A 219 14.55 28.29 -7.87
N SER A 220 15.25 27.47 -8.67
CA SER A 220 16.70 27.51 -8.89
C SER A 220 17.23 28.93 -9.14
N TRP A 221 18.13 29.40 -8.27
CA TRP A 221 18.67 30.75 -8.30
C TRP A 221 19.25 31.13 -9.66
N ARG A 222 18.92 32.34 -10.12
CA ARG A 222 19.55 32.99 -11.28
C ARG A 222 19.80 34.45 -10.94
N LYS A 223 21.02 34.93 -11.20
CA LYS A 223 21.39 36.34 -10.98
C LYS A 223 20.41 37.26 -11.73
N PRO A 224 19.69 38.18 -11.06
CA PRO A 224 18.76 39.07 -11.73
C PRO A 224 19.54 40.06 -12.63
N ARG A 225 19.29 40.00 -13.95
CA ARG A 225 20.04 40.78 -14.95
C ARG A 225 19.36 42.07 -15.40
N GLY A 226 18.02 42.11 -15.39
CA GLY A 226 17.26 43.23 -15.95
C GLY A 226 17.61 44.57 -15.31
N GLY A 227 17.79 45.62 -16.12
CA GLY A 227 18.19 46.96 -15.67
C GLY A 227 17.31 47.51 -14.54
N LEU A 228 16.00 47.33 -14.68
CA LEU A 228 14.96 47.80 -13.74
C LEU A 228 14.53 46.75 -12.70
N SER A 229 15.20 45.59 -12.65
CA SER A 229 14.86 44.55 -11.65
C SER A 229 15.01 45.12 -10.25
N LYS A 230 13.95 44.96 -9.46
CA LYS A 230 13.87 45.48 -8.10
C LYS A 230 14.78 44.70 -7.14
N GLN A 231 14.90 43.38 -7.35
CA GLN A 231 15.85 42.54 -6.61
C GLN A 231 17.30 42.91 -6.97
N ARG A 232 17.63 43.12 -8.26
CA ARG A 232 18.97 43.55 -8.68
C ARG A 232 19.39 44.88 -8.04
N ARG A 233 18.45 45.84 -7.98
CA ARG A 233 18.64 47.16 -7.37
C ARG A 233 18.66 47.13 -5.83
N GLY A 234 18.40 45.99 -5.19
CA GLY A 234 18.45 45.86 -3.74
C GLY A 234 17.27 46.47 -2.98
N HIS A 235 16.09 46.56 -3.60
CA HIS A 235 14.90 47.04 -2.87
C HIS A 235 14.51 46.03 -1.77
N LYS A 236 14.36 46.52 -0.54
CA LYS A 236 13.88 45.73 0.60
C LYS A 236 12.54 45.06 0.26
N GLY A 237 12.39 43.79 0.64
CA GLY A 237 11.20 42.98 0.36
C GLY A 237 11.23 42.19 -0.96
N LYS A 238 12.23 42.37 -1.84
CA LYS A 238 12.39 41.57 -3.06
C LYS A 238 13.33 40.36 -2.91
N GLY A 239 13.75 40.08 -1.68
CA GLY A 239 14.71 39.03 -1.35
C GLY A 239 16.16 39.47 -1.56
N PRO A 240 17.10 38.93 -0.76
CA PRO A 240 18.52 39.23 -0.92
C PRO A 240 19.10 38.59 -2.18
N LYS A 241 20.17 39.19 -2.71
CA LYS A 241 20.97 38.59 -3.78
C LYS A 241 22.09 37.75 -3.19
N VAL A 242 22.46 36.66 -3.86
CA VAL A 242 23.58 35.82 -3.44
C VAL A 242 24.87 36.65 -3.43
N GLU A 243 25.53 36.68 -2.27
CA GLU A 243 26.78 37.40 -2.02
C GLU A 243 27.69 36.55 -1.11
N ALA A 244 29.00 36.82 -1.12
CA ALA A 244 29.96 36.08 -0.32
C ALA A 244 29.76 36.24 1.21
N GLY A 245 29.12 37.34 1.64
CA GLY A 245 28.81 37.58 3.05
C GLY A 245 27.80 36.61 3.66
N PHE A 246 27.04 35.87 2.84
CA PHE A 246 26.10 34.84 3.31
C PHE A 246 26.74 33.47 3.54
N ARG A 247 28.07 33.35 3.41
CA ARG A 247 28.76 32.09 3.66
C ARG A 247 28.71 31.74 5.15
N SER A 248 28.50 30.47 5.46
CA SER A 248 28.63 29.94 6.83
C SER A 248 30.08 29.99 7.31
N PRO A 249 30.33 29.98 8.64
CA PRO A 249 31.67 29.88 9.22
C PRO A 249 32.45 28.71 8.62
N LYS A 250 33.76 28.88 8.40
CA LYS A 250 34.58 27.88 7.69
C LYS A 250 34.62 26.52 8.41
N ALA A 251 34.79 26.51 9.74
CA ALA A 251 34.86 25.29 10.54
C ALA A 251 33.54 24.49 10.51
N ALA A 252 32.40 25.16 10.65
CA ALA A 252 31.09 24.49 10.63
C ALA A 252 30.44 24.38 9.23
N ARG A 253 31.19 24.63 8.15
CA ARG A 253 30.63 24.62 6.79
C ARG A 253 30.68 23.20 6.23
N GLY A 254 29.52 22.66 5.88
CA GLY A 254 29.41 21.31 5.31
C GLY A 254 29.03 20.25 6.33
N LEU A 255 29.26 20.50 7.62
CA LEU A 255 28.85 19.58 8.69
C LEU A 255 27.35 19.30 8.69
N HIS A 256 26.98 18.05 9.00
CA HIS A 256 25.61 17.65 9.28
C HIS A 256 25.04 18.48 10.45
N PRO A 257 23.72 18.66 10.60
CA PRO A 257 23.14 19.34 11.76
C PRO A 257 23.52 18.72 13.11
N SER A 258 23.82 17.42 13.15
CA SER A 258 24.35 16.75 14.35
C SER A 258 25.82 17.08 14.63
N GLY A 259 26.55 17.61 13.65
CA GLY A 259 27.96 17.97 13.80
C GLY A 259 28.95 17.13 12.98
N PHE A 260 28.55 15.94 12.53
CA PHE A 260 29.46 15.05 11.78
C PHE A 260 29.87 15.63 10.43
N GLU A 261 31.08 15.27 9.99
CA GLU A 261 31.47 15.35 8.59
C GLU A 261 30.85 14.19 7.80
N GLU A 262 30.20 14.47 6.67
CA GLU A 262 29.49 13.44 5.90
C GLU A 262 30.44 12.75 4.91
N VAL A 263 30.66 11.45 5.09
CA VAL A 263 31.40 10.60 4.15
C VAL A 263 30.42 9.81 3.29
N ARG A 264 30.60 9.84 1.97
CA ARG A 264 29.69 9.16 1.03
C ARG A 264 30.24 7.78 0.64
N VAL A 265 29.48 6.74 0.95
CA VAL A 265 29.91 5.33 0.84
C VAL A 265 29.10 4.59 -0.22
N HIS A 266 29.75 3.71 -0.97
CA HIS A 266 29.18 2.87 -2.03
C HIS A 266 29.29 1.36 -1.76
N ASN A 267 30.24 0.95 -0.94
CA ASN A 267 30.56 -0.44 -0.62
C ASN A 267 31.25 -0.54 0.76
N VAL A 268 31.53 -1.75 1.23
CA VAL A 268 32.12 -1.98 2.56
C VAL A 268 33.55 -1.44 2.63
N ASP A 269 34.33 -1.55 1.55
CA ASP A 269 35.72 -1.06 1.51
C ASP A 269 35.80 0.48 1.64
N ASP A 270 34.73 1.21 1.32
CA ASP A 270 34.70 2.68 1.51
C ASP A 270 34.56 3.08 2.99
N LEU A 271 34.32 2.12 3.90
CA LEU A 271 34.34 2.35 5.35
C LEU A 271 35.77 2.39 5.90
N ASP A 272 36.75 1.87 5.16
CA ASP A 272 38.14 1.83 5.60
C ASP A 272 38.71 3.25 5.75
N GLY A 273 39.11 3.58 6.97
CA GLY A 273 39.74 4.87 7.30
C GLY A 273 38.76 5.99 7.65
N VAL A 274 37.47 5.69 7.81
CA VAL A 274 36.48 6.62 8.35
C VAL A 274 36.58 6.66 9.88
N ASP A 275 36.65 7.86 10.47
CA ASP A 275 36.69 8.06 11.92
C ASP A 275 35.29 8.26 12.48
N GLY A 276 34.74 7.25 13.15
CA GLY A 276 33.36 7.27 13.67
C GLY A 276 33.06 8.36 14.72
N ASP A 277 34.08 8.97 15.33
CA ASP A 277 33.91 10.03 16.33
C ASP A 277 33.75 11.42 15.70
N THR A 278 34.30 11.62 14.48
CA THR A 278 34.26 12.90 13.76
C THR A 278 33.36 12.85 12.52
N GLU A 279 33.29 11.69 11.88
CA GLU A 279 32.67 11.44 10.59
C GLU A 279 31.46 10.51 10.72
N ALA A 280 30.44 10.73 9.88
CA ALA A 280 29.31 9.83 9.75
C ALA A 280 29.09 9.48 8.28
N VAL A 281 28.64 8.26 8.06
CA VAL A 281 28.50 7.70 6.72
C VAL A 281 27.11 7.95 6.17
N ARG A 282 27.03 8.40 4.91
CA ARG A 282 25.82 8.38 4.09
C ARG A 282 25.97 7.37 2.96
N ILE A 283 25.20 6.30 3.04
CA ILE A 283 25.16 5.27 2.00
C ILE A 283 24.47 5.85 0.76
N ALA A 284 25.11 5.74 -0.40
CA ALA A 284 24.53 6.21 -1.65
C ALA A 284 23.21 5.49 -1.98
N SER A 285 22.22 6.24 -2.49
CA SER A 285 20.89 5.69 -2.81
C SER A 285 20.87 4.58 -3.88
N LYS A 286 21.93 4.45 -4.67
CA LYS A 286 22.07 3.38 -5.69
C LYS A 286 22.48 2.03 -5.09
N VAL A 287 22.87 1.98 -3.82
CA VAL A 287 23.27 0.74 -3.15
C VAL A 287 22.00 -0.02 -2.76
N GLY A 288 21.83 -1.24 -3.28
CA GLY A 288 20.67 -2.08 -2.98
C GLY A 288 20.75 -2.75 -1.60
N SER A 289 19.61 -3.22 -1.09
CA SER A 289 19.44 -3.70 0.30
C SER A 289 20.46 -4.76 0.72
N ARG A 290 20.73 -5.77 -0.11
CA ARG A 290 21.74 -6.82 0.17
C ARG A 290 23.13 -6.25 0.49
N LYS A 291 23.54 -5.18 -0.20
CA LYS A 291 24.83 -4.54 0.06
C LYS A 291 24.72 -3.54 1.21
N ARG A 292 23.57 -2.87 1.37
CA ARG A 292 23.33 -1.96 2.49
C ARG A 292 23.44 -2.67 3.83
N GLU A 293 22.83 -3.84 3.95
CA GLU A 293 22.89 -4.67 5.16
C GLU A 293 24.33 -4.90 5.63
N ARG A 294 25.21 -5.34 4.73
CA ARG A 294 26.62 -5.56 5.04
C ARG A 294 27.39 -4.29 5.39
N ILE A 295 27.02 -3.16 4.79
CA ILE A 295 27.63 -1.86 5.11
C ILE A 295 27.15 -1.39 6.49
N GLU A 296 25.88 -1.59 6.82
CA GLU A 296 25.29 -1.16 8.09
C GLU A 296 25.86 -1.97 9.26
N GLU A 297 25.94 -3.30 9.12
CA GLU A 297 26.58 -4.19 10.10
C GLU A 297 28.06 -3.84 10.31
N ALA A 298 28.84 -3.75 9.22
CA ALA A 298 30.25 -3.40 9.31
C ALA A 298 30.49 -1.97 9.84
N ALA A 299 29.57 -1.03 9.59
CA ALA A 299 29.66 0.32 10.12
C ALA A 299 29.36 0.35 11.63
N GLU A 300 28.38 -0.44 12.10
CA GLU A 300 28.08 -0.59 13.52
C GLU A 300 29.25 -1.21 14.28
N ASP A 301 29.85 -2.28 13.75
CA ASP A 301 31.04 -2.91 14.31
C ASP A 301 32.25 -1.95 14.39
N ALA A 302 32.35 -1.01 13.46
CA ALA A 302 33.38 0.03 13.43
C ALA A 302 33.02 1.28 14.26
N ASP A 303 31.90 1.27 14.98
CA ASP A 303 31.37 2.41 15.75
C ASP A 303 31.10 3.67 14.89
N ILE A 304 30.65 3.47 13.65
CA ILE A 304 30.36 4.54 12.68
C ILE A 304 28.85 4.73 12.55
N ARG A 305 28.37 5.96 12.72
CA ARG A 305 26.96 6.30 12.51
C ARG A 305 26.59 6.31 11.03
N VAL A 306 25.55 5.58 10.66
CA VAL A 306 24.90 5.67 9.34
C VAL A 306 23.78 6.73 9.38
N LEU A 307 23.88 7.77 8.54
CA LEU A 307 22.92 8.89 8.51
C LEU A 307 21.58 8.54 7.86
N ASN A 308 21.53 7.49 7.05
CA ASN A 308 20.34 7.01 6.37
C ASN A 308 20.17 5.50 6.60
N PRO A 309 19.81 5.08 7.82
CA PRO A 309 19.70 3.66 8.19
C PRO A 309 18.49 3.00 7.54
N THR A 310 18.55 1.67 7.42
CA THR A 310 17.40 0.81 7.12
C THR A 310 16.61 0.58 8.43
N TYR A 311 15.28 0.67 8.37
CA TYR A 311 14.41 0.32 9.49
C TYR A 311 13.97 -1.13 9.37
N VAL A 312 13.99 -1.87 10.48
CA VAL A 312 13.59 -3.27 10.58
C VAL A 312 12.53 -3.43 11.66
N GLU A 313 11.63 -4.37 11.47
CA GLU A 313 10.62 -4.76 12.46
C GLU A 313 11.31 -5.59 13.54
N VAL A 314 11.15 -5.18 14.80
CA VAL A 314 11.69 -5.87 15.98
C VAL A 314 10.54 -6.13 16.94
N GLU A 315 10.49 -7.33 17.48
CA GLU A 315 9.51 -7.73 18.49
C GLU A 315 9.74 -6.97 19.79
N VAL A 316 8.69 -6.35 20.33
CA VAL A 316 8.71 -5.65 21.61
C VAL A 316 8.28 -6.63 22.69
N SER A 317 9.21 -7.03 23.54
CA SER A 317 8.87 -7.73 24.79
C SER A 317 8.47 -6.69 25.85
N GLU A 318 7.21 -6.72 26.29
CA GLU A 318 6.71 -5.95 27.45
C GLU A 318 7.45 -6.24 28.77
#